data_AF-A0A212PDG0-F1
#
_entry.id   AF-A0A212PDG0-F1
#
_cell.length_a   1.000
_cell.length_b   1.000
_cell.length_c   1.000
_cell.angle_alpha   90.00
_cell.angle_beta   90.00
_cell.angle_gamma   90.00
#
_symmetry.space_group_name_H-M   'P 1'
#
loop_
_entity.id
_entity.type
_entity.pdbx_description
1 polymer ?
#
loop_
_entity_poly.entity_id
_entity_poly.type
_entity_poly.pdbx_seq_one_letter_code
_entity_poly.pdbx_strand_id
1 'polypeptide(L)'
;MTANGEALVCVRYRYDANKRKQYQTIEIIVSESDWILPPPKYPDSKLVGLKIGVKETNLQSQVKANGGRWDKDKKVWVIPYGCIRGTTLEKFIVIEMSSVG
;
A
#
# COMPACT_ATOMS: atom_id res chain seq x y z
N MET A 1 -23.33 -24.86 -17.91
CA MET A 1 -21.92 -25.22 -17.63
C MET A 1 -21.60 -24.76 -16.22
N THR A 2 -21.61 -25.69 -15.26
CA THR A 2 -21.29 -25.41 -13.86
C THR A 2 -19.86 -25.88 -13.65
N ALA A 3 -18.91 -24.96 -13.56
CA ALA A 3 -17.54 -25.28 -13.22
C ALA A 3 -17.47 -25.49 -11.70
N ASN A 4 -17.24 -26.73 -11.27
CA ASN A 4 -17.11 -27.06 -9.86
C ASN A 4 -15.66 -26.72 -9.43
N GLY A 5 -15.50 -25.86 -8.42
CA GLY A 5 -14.19 -25.52 -7.86
C GLY A 5 -13.62 -26.69 -7.05
N GLU A 6 -12.63 -27.38 -7.61
CA GLU A 6 -12.02 -28.59 -7.04
C GLU A 6 -11.01 -28.31 -5.91
N ALA A 7 -10.63 -27.05 -5.68
CA ALA A 7 -9.63 -26.65 -4.69
C ALA A 7 -10.26 -26.04 -3.43
N LEU A 8 -10.61 -26.91 -2.47
CA LEU A 8 -10.89 -26.48 -1.09
C LEU A 8 -9.56 -26.15 -0.40
N VAL A 9 -9.36 -24.88 -0.07
CA VAL A 9 -8.10 -24.42 0.54
C VAL A 9 -8.14 -24.57 2.06
N CYS A 10 -9.28 -24.26 2.66
CA CYS A 10 -9.40 -24.27 4.11
C CYS A 10 -10.87 -24.41 4.53
N VAL A 11 -11.11 -25.22 5.57
CA VAL A 11 -12.39 -25.26 6.28
C VAL A 11 -12.14 -24.79 7.70
N ARG A 12 -12.83 -23.72 8.11
CA ARG A 12 -12.72 -23.13 9.44
C ARG A 12 -14.02 -23.27 10.20
N TYR A 13 -13.94 -23.85 11.39
CA TYR A 13 -15.03 -23.90 12.35
C TYR A 13 -14.87 -22.80 13.39
N ARG A 14 -15.95 -22.08 13.68
CA ARG A 14 -16.00 -21.11 14.76
C ARG A 14 -17.27 -21.29 15.57
N TYR A 15 -17.10 -21.50 16.87
CA TYR A 15 -18.20 -21.57 17.82
C TYR A 15 -18.37 -20.22 18.51
N ASP A 16 -19.58 -19.69 18.50
CA ASP A 16 -19.98 -18.50 19.25
C ASP A 16 -20.97 -18.93 20.33
N ALA A 17 -20.46 -19.14 21.54
CA ALA A 17 -21.25 -19.61 22.68
C ALA A 17 -22.31 -18.59 23.13
N ASN A 18 -21.99 -17.29 23.03
CA ASN A 18 -22.91 -16.21 23.40
C ASN A 18 -24.13 -16.17 22.48
N LYS A 19 -23.92 -16.39 21.17
CA LYS A 19 -25.01 -16.47 20.19
C LYS A 19 -25.57 -17.88 20.01
N ARG A 20 -25.00 -18.89 20.68
CA ARG A 20 -25.28 -20.33 20.51
C ARG A 20 -25.25 -20.76 19.04
N LYS A 21 -24.23 -20.30 18.31
CA LYS A 21 -24.08 -20.58 16.87
C LYS A 21 -22.76 -21.26 16.57
N GLN A 22 -22.79 -22.20 15.64
CA GLN A 22 -21.62 -22.76 14.99
C GLN A 22 -21.58 -22.20 13.57
N TYR A 23 -20.46 -21.59 13.22
CA TYR A 23 -20.17 -21.14 11.86
C TYR A 23 -19.16 -22.08 11.24
N GLN A 24 -19.44 -22.50 10.02
CA GLN A 24 -18.49 -23.21 9.17
C GLN A 24 -18.24 -22.33 7.95
N THR A 25 -16.98 -21.99 7.74
CA THR A 25 -16.54 -21.21 6.58
C THR A 25 -15.61 -22.06 5.75
N ILE A 26 -15.81 -22.03 4.44
CA ILE A 26 -14.98 -22.72 3.48
C ILE A 26 -14.36 -21.66 2.58
N GLU A 27 -13.04 -21.70 2.43
CA GLU A 27 -12.30 -20.92 1.44
C GLU A 27 -12.08 -21.81 0.21
N ILE A 28 -12.53 -21.33 -0.94
CA ILE A 28 -12.48 -22.06 -2.22
C ILE A 28 -11.74 -21.19 -3.23
N ILE A 29 -10.78 -21.78 -3.96
CA ILE A 29 -10.19 -21.13 -5.13
C ILE A 29 -11.09 -21.43 -6.33
N VAL A 30 -11.68 -20.37 -6.89
CA VAL A 30 -12.48 -20.44 -8.12
C VAL A 30 -11.67 -20.14 -9.38
N SER A 31 -10.54 -19.45 -9.22
CA SER A 31 -9.59 -19.13 -10.27
C SER A 31 -8.23 -18.81 -9.66
N GLU A 32 -7.17 -19.30 -10.27
CA GLU A 32 -5.79 -18.95 -9.96
C GLU A 32 -5.21 -18.16 -11.13
N SER A 33 -4.47 -17.10 -10.84
CA SER A 33 -3.78 -16.29 -11.84
C SER A 33 -2.55 -15.69 -11.21
N ASP A 34 -1.50 -15.51 -12.01
CA ASP A 34 -0.30 -14.81 -11.56
C ASP A 34 -0.68 -13.40 -11.09
N TRP A 35 -0.44 -13.13 -9.82
CA TRP A 35 -0.55 -11.79 -9.28
C TRP A 35 0.67 -10.97 -9.74
N ILE A 36 0.57 -10.39 -10.93
CA ILE A 36 1.57 -9.46 -11.42
C ILE A 36 1.37 -8.15 -10.66
N LEU A 37 2.36 -7.78 -9.84
CA LEU A 37 2.37 -6.47 -9.19
C LEU A 37 2.23 -5.39 -10.26
N PRO A 38 1.30 -4.43 -10.11
CA PRO A 38 1.19 -3.33 -11.06
C PRO A 38 2.56 -2.65 -11.21
N PRO A 39 2.94 -2.23 -12.42
CA PRO A 39 4.22 -1.58 -12.64
C PRO A 39 4.34 -0.36 -11.72
N PRO A 40 5.55 -0.07 -11.21
CA PRO A 40 5.76 1.06 -10.33
C PRO A 40 5.26 2.36 -10.99
N LYS A 41 4.60 3.21 -10.21
CA LYS A 41 4.02 4.47 -10.72
C LYS A 41 5.08 5.40 -11.30
N TYR A 42 6.30 5.32 -10.78
CA TYR A 42 7.45 6.12 -11.21
C TYR A 42 8.73 5.29 -11.26
N PRO A 43 9.73 5.70 -12.05
CA PRO A 43 11.08 5.18 -11.92
C PRO A 43 11.63 5.41 -10.51
N ASP A 44 12.44 4.49 -10.01
CA ASP A 44 13.00 4.56 -8.65
C ASP A 44 13.82 5.84 -8.41
N SER A 45 14.45 6.38 -9.46
CA SER A 45 15.23 7.62 -9.42
C SER A 45 14.38 8.90 -9.46
N LYS A 46 13.08 8.82 -9.78
CA LYS A 46 12.24 10.01 -9.88
C LYS A 46 12.02 10.61 -8.49
N LEU A 47 12.39 11.87 -8.34
CA LEU A 47 12.06 12.64 -7.14
C LEU A 47 10.55 12.91 -7.11
N VAL A 48 9.94 12.58 -5.98
CA VAL A 48 8.52 12.83 -5.72
C VAL A 48 8.37 13.73 -4.49
N GLY A 49 7.37 14.62 -4.54
CA GLY A 49 7.00 15.46 -3.41
C GLY A 49 5.96 14.74 -2.54
N LEU A 50 6.13 14.76 -1.22
CA LEU A 50 5.18 14.26 -0.24
C LEU A 50 4.62 15.40 0.59
N LYS A 51 3.29 15.48 0.65
CA LYS A 51 2.59 16.43 1.52
C LYS A 51 2.19 15.73 2.80
N ILE A 52 2.96 15.97 3.85
CA ILE A 52 2.73 15.42 5.18
C ILE A 52 2.35 16.56 6.11
N GLY A 53 1.33 16.36 6.94
CA GLY A 53 0.89 17.36 7.89
C GLY A 53 1.97 17.70 8.92
N VAL A 54 2.02 18.96 9.36
CA VAL A 54 3.01 19.43 10.35
C VAL A 54 2.93 18.66 11.66
N LYS A 55 1.73 18.16 12.03
CA LYS A 55 1.49 17.38 13.24
C LYS A 55 1.84 15.88 13.10
N GLU A 56 2.15 15.40 11.91
CA GLU A 56 2.43 13.99 11.64
C GLU A 56 3.92 13.66 11.83
N THR A 57 4.44 13.92 13.04
CA THR A 57 5.88 13.82 13.37
C THR A 57 6.47 12.43 13.08
N ASN A 58 5.66 11.36 13.21
CA ASN A 58 6.07 10.01 12.89
C ASN A 58 6.33 9.84 11.38
N LEU A 59 5.41 10.30 10.53
CA LEU A 59 5.59 10.26 9.07
C LEU A 59 6.76 11.12 8.60
N GLN A 60 6.96 12.30 9.18
CA GLN A 60 8.12 13.14 8.89
C GLN A 60 9.44 12.44 9.25
N SER A 61 9.46 11.77 10.41
CA SER A 61 10.63 10.98 10.84
C SER A 61 10.90 9.82 9.88
N GLN A 62 9.86 9.13 9.41
CA GLN A 62 9.99 8.08 8.40
C GLN A 62 10.55 8.61 7.09
N VAL A 63 10.05 9.75 6.58
CA VAL A 63 10.58 10.33 5.34
C VAL A 63 12.05 10.72 5.50
N LYS A 64 12.42 11.33 6.62
CA LYS A 64 13.81 11.69 6.90
C LYS A 64 14.71 10.45 7.00
N ALA A 65 14.24 9.38 7.63
CA ALA A 65 14.97 8.11 7.74
C ALA A 65 15.19 7.44 6.37
N ASN A 66 14.26 7.60 5.44
CA ASN A 66 14.37 7.11 4.06
C ASN A 66 15.15 8.09 3.13
N GLY A 67 15.83 9.10 3.68
CA GLY A 67 16.66 10.03 2.91
C GLY A 67 15.93 11.22 2.31
N GLY A 68 14.67 11.45 2.71
CA GLY A 68 13.87 12.57 2.24
C GLY A 68 14.37 13.91 2.78
N ARG A 69 14.28 14.94 1.93
CA ARG A 69 14.72 16.31 2.21
C ARG A 69 13.50 17.23 2.24
N TRP A 70 13.47 18.16 3.19
CA TRP A 70 12.39 19.14 3.23
C TRP A 70 12.66 20.27 2.24
N ASP A 71 11.74 20.49 1.31
CA ASP A 71 11.71 21.65 0.41
C ASP A 71 10.84 22.75 1.04
N LYS A 72 11.50 23.85 1.44
CA LYS A 72 10.85 24.96 2.15
C LYS A 72 9.99 25.82 1.22
N ASP A 73 10.36 25.94 -0.05
CA ASP A 73 9.69 26.79 -1.02
C ASP A 73 8.33 26.21 -1.36
N LYS A 74 8.28 24.88 -1.55
CA LYS A 74 7.05 24.15 -1.86
C LYS A 74 6.34 23.59 -0.64
N LYS A 75 6.96 23.64 0.54
CA LYS A 75 6.45 23.05 1.80
C LYS A 75 6.08 21.57 1.64
N VAL A 76 6.95 20.80 0.98
CA VAL A 76 6.80 19.37 0.77
C VAL A 76 8.11 18.64 1.08
N TRP A 77 8.02 17.36 1.39
CA TRP A 77 9.20 16.51 1.46
C TRP A 77 9.54 15.94 0.09
N VAL A 78 10.79 16.04 -0.34
CA VAL A 78 11.29 15.52 -1.60
C VAL A 78 12.13 14.28 -1.34
N ILE A 79 11.81 13.17 -2.00
CA ILE A 79 12.51 11.89 -1.86
C ILE A 79 12.46 11.12 -3.18
N PRO A 80 13.48 10.31 -3.52
CA PRO A 80 13.38 9.37 -4.65
C PRO A 80 12.26 8.36 -4.43
N TYR A 81 11.46 8.08 -5.45
CA TYR A 81 10.33 7.14 -5.35
C TYR A 81 10.77 5.74 -4.90
N GLY A 82 11.94 5.28 -5.35
CA GLY A 82 12.50 3.99 -4.95
C GLY A 82 12.70 3.83 -3.45
N CYS A 83 12.94 4.93 -2.72
CA CYS A 83 13.12 4.90 -1.26
C CYS A 83 11.79 4.74 -0.49
N ILE A 84 10.65 4.94 -1.13
CA ILE A 84 9.32 4.86 -0.48
C ILE A 84 8.40 3.81 -1.10
N ARG A 85 8.80 3.19 -2.22
CA ARG A 85 8.03 2.17 -2.91
C ARG A 85 7.73 0.98 -1.97
N GLY A 86 6.48 0.55 -1.94
CA GLY A 86 5.97 -0.49 -1.06
C GLY A 86 5.65 -0.04 0.37
N THR A 87 5.80 1.25 0.70
CA THR A 87 5.53 1.79 2.04
C THR A 87 4.25 2.62 2.09
N THR A 88 3.77 2.91 3.29
CA THR A 88 2.60 3.77 3.51
C THR A 88 2.81 5.21 2.99
N LEU A 89 4.07 5.62 2.77
CA LEU A 89 4.43 6.96 2.30
C LEU A 89 3.96 7.23 0.86
N GLU A 90 3.71 6.20 0.05
CA GLU A 90 3.18 6.35 -1.31
C GLU A 90 1.83 7.07 -1.37
N LYS A 91 1.05 7.03 -0.28
CA LYS A 91 -0.26 7.70 -0.18
C LYS A 91 -0.17 9.23 -0.11
N PHE A 92 1.00 9.76 0.24
CA PHE A 92 1.21 11.20 0.46
C PHE A 92 1.88 11.88 -0.73
N ILE A 93 2.11 11.16 -1.84
CA ILE A 93 2.73 11.71 -3.04
C ILE A 93 1.79 12.76 -3.65
N VAL A 94 2.29 13.99 -3.79
CA VAL A 94 1.65 15.10 -4.49
C VAL A 94 2.56 15.45 -5.66
N ILE A 95 2.13 15.11 -6.87
CA ILE A 95 2.90 15.32 -8.11
C ILE A 95 2.79 16.81 -8.50
N GLU A 96 3.46 17.69 -7.77
CA GLU A 96 3.69 19.07 -8.20
C GLU A 96 5.18 19.33 -8.40
N MET A 97 5.74 18.63 -9.40
CA MET A 97 7.01 19.00 -10.00
C MET A 97 6.73 19.63 -11.36
N SER A 98 6.32 20.90 -11.33
CA SER A 98 6.52 21.82 -12.46
C SER A 98 8.02 21.86 -12.71
N SER A 99 8.48 21.17 -13.75
CA SER A 99 9.77 21.47 -14.35
C SER A 99 9.56 22.81 -15.07
N VAL A 100 9.96 23.91 -14.45
CA VAL A 100 10.23 25.13 -15.19
C VAL A 100 11.69 25.04 -15.60
N GLY A 101 11.90 24.94 -16.91
CA GLY A 101 13.18 24.96 -17.59
C GLY A 101 12.91 25.05 -19.07
#